data_AF-A0A9D3USZ7-F1
#
_entry.id   AF-A0A9D3USZ7-F1
#
_cell.length_a   1.000
_cell.length_b   1.000
_cell.length_c   1.000
_cell.angle_alpha   90.00
_cell.angle_beta   90.00
_cell.angle_gamma   90.00
#
_symmetry.space_group_name_H-M   'P 1'
#
loop_
_entity.id
_entity.type
_entity.pdbx_description
1 polymer ?
#
loop_
_entity_poly.entity_id
_entity_poly.type
_entity_poly.pdbx_seq_one_letter_code
_entity_poly.pdbx_strand_id
1 'polypeptide(L)' 'MPKKVPNENVPSVAVETIACIQSIQVELDLGLMDTEVKGDALTVIKKLLHEREDKSEIVALIRDGKCLGKQFCTCIFK' A
#
# COMPACT_ATOMS: atom_id res chain seq x y z
N MET A 1 -25.36 6.60 18.04
CA MET A 1 -24.31 5.56 17.83
C MET A 1 -24.23 5.28 16.34
N PRO A 2 -23.09 5.50 15.66
CA PRO A 2 -23.01 5.19 14.25
C PRO A 2 -22.95 3.67 14.09
N LYS A 3 -23.88 3.13 13.31
CA LYS A 3 -23.96 1.69 12.99
C LYS A 3 -22.77 1.36 12.08
N LYS A 4 -21.88 0.47 12.53
CA LYS A 4 -20.93 -0.20 11.64
C LYS A 4 -21.72 -1.06 10.68
N VAL A 5 -21.77 -0.67 9.42
CA VAL A 5 -22.22 -1.51 8.33
C VAL A 5 -21.08 -2.49 8.05
N PRO A 6 -21.23 -3.80 8.25
CA PRO A 6 -20.21 -4.75 7.81
C PRO A 6 -20.34 -4.83 6.29
N ASN A 7 -19.45 -4.13 5.58
CA ASN A 7 -19.42 -4.19 4.13
C ASN A 7 -18.75 -5.51 3.74
N GLU A 8 -19.55 -6.46 3.28
CA GLU A 8 -19.12 -7.74 2.76
C GLU A 8 -18.18 -7.53 1.54
N ASN A 9 -17.06 -8.28 1.55
CA ASN A 9 -16.30 -8.75 0.38
C ASN A 9 -15.14 -7.90 -0.19
N VAL A 10 -14.47 -7.06 0.61
CA VAL A 10 -13.10 -6.64 0.24
C VAL A 10 -12.11 -7.65 0.85
N PRO A 11 -11.30 -8.37 0.04
CA PRO A 11 -10.27 -9.25 0.58
C PRO A 11 -9.39 -8.48 1.57
N SER A 12 -9.08 -9.06 2.74
CA SER A 12 -8.27 -8.39 3.79
C SER A 12 -7.01 -7.74 3.22
N VAL A 13 -6.39 -8.43 2.25
CA VAL A 13 -5.20 -7.96 1.54
C VAL A 13 -5.43 -6.67 0.75
N ALA A 14 -6.61 -6.47 0.15
CA ALA A 14 -6.93 -5.25 -0.58
C ALA A 14 -7.13 -4.06 0.37
N VAL A 15 -7.76 -4.26 1.53
CA VAL A 15 -7.88 -3.23 2.58
C VAL A 15 -6.50 -2.80 3.09
N GLU A 16 -5.65 -3.78 3.39
CA GLU A 16 -4.26 -3.55 3.82
C GLU A 16 -3.44 -2.83 2.74
N THR A 17 -3.63 -3.20 1.47
CA THR A 17 -2.95 -2.55 0.34
C THR A 17 -3.38 -1.08 0.21
N ILE A 18 -4.68 -0.80 0.31
CA ILE A 18 -5.20 0.56 0.26
C ILE A 18 -4.65 1.40 1.41
N ALA A 19 -4.66 0.87 2.63
CA ALA A 19 -4.12 1.57 3.79
C ALA A 19 -2.62 1.88 3.63
N CYS A 20 -1.84 0.92 3.10
CA CYS A 20 -0.43 1.11 2.81
C CYS A 20 -0.20 2.23 1.77
N ILE A 21 -0.94 2.22 0.66
CA ILE A 21 -0.86 3.24 -0.38
C ILE A 21 -1.26 4.62 0.14
N GLN A 22 -2.31 4.69 0.97
CA GLN A 22 -2.75 5.94 1.57
C GLN A 22 -1.69 6.53 2.52
N SER A 23 -0.99 5.71 3.30
CA SER A 23 0.12 6.18 4.15
C SER A 23 1.23 6.81 3.29
N ILE A 24 1.64 6.10 2.24
CA ILE A 24 2.67 6.55 1.29
C ILE A 24 2.26 7.89 0.64
N GLN A 25 1.00 8.03 0.22
CA GLN A 25 0.50 9.28 -0.37
C GLN A 25 0.54 10.44 0.63
N VAL A 26 0.09 10.22 1.87
CA VAL A 26 0.10 11.26 2.91
C VAL A 26 1.54 11.71 3.22
N GLU A 27 2.48 10.78 3.26
CA GLU A 27 3.90 11.10 3.49
C GLU A 27 4.50 11.92 2.34
N LEU A 28 4.14 11.60 1.08
CA LEU A 28 4.51 12.42 -0.09
C LEU A 28 3.90 13.82 -0.03
N ASP A 29 2.62 13.93 0.32
CA ASP A 29 1.91 15.21 0.44
C ASP A 29 2.52 16.09 1.55
N LEU A 30 3.11 15.48 2.57
CA LEU A 30 3.87 16.15 3.63
C LEU A 30 5.31 16.49 3.22
N GLY A 31 5.74 16.11 2.01
CA GLY A 31 7.08 16.38 1.48
C GLY A 31 8.18 15.51 2.11
N LEU A 32 7.83 14.37 2.70
CA LEU A 32 8.82 13.44 3.24
C LEU A 32 9.55 12.74 2.09
N MET A 33 10.89 12.83 2.12
CA MET A 33 11.76 12.25 1.09
C MET A 33 12.15 10.80 1.42
N ASP A 34 12.09 10.44 2.70
CA ASP A 34 12.39 9.11 3.21
C ASP A 34 11.22 8.60 4.06
N THR A 35 10.78 7.37 3.80
CA THR A 35 9.71 6.74 4.59
C THR A 35 10.03 5.28 4.96
N GLU A 36 9.60 4.89 6.16
CA GLU A 36 9.62 3.52 6.66
C GLU A 36 8.18 3.04 6.89
N VAL A 37 7.67 2.25 5.98
CA VAL A 37 6.32 1.66 6.07
C VAL A 37 6.43 0.34 6.85
N LYS A 38 5.93 0.34 8.08
CA LYS A 38 5.80 -0.86 8.93
C LYS A 38 4.37 -1.36 8.92
N GLY A 39 4.17 -2.63 8.55
CA GLY A 39 2.85 -3.24 8.59
C GLY A 39 2.91 -4.76 8.50
N ASP A 40 1.91 -5.43 9.07
CA ASP A 40 1.79 -6.90 9.02
C ASP A 40 1.37 -7.42 7.63
N ALA A 41 1.18 -6.52 6.68
CA ALA A 41 0.82 -6.78 5.30
C ALA A 41 2.04 -7.25 4.46
N LEU A 42 2.78 -8.25 4.97
CA LEU A 42 4.01 -8.79 4.36
C LEU A 42 3.80 -9.16 2.88
N THR A 43 2.61 -9.62 2.52
CA THR A 43 2.23 -9.96 1.14
C THR A 43 2.20 -8.74 0.23
N VAL A 44 1.66 -7.62 0.72
CA VAL A 44 1.59 -6.35 -0.01
C VAL A 44 2.99 -5.77 -0.18
N ILE A 45 3.76 -5.73 0.92
CA ILE A 45 5.15 -5.30 0.93
C ILE A 45 5.97 -6.09 -0.10
N LYS A 46 5.86 -7.42 -0.08
CA LYS A 46 6.54 -8.27 -1.05
C LYS A 46 6.14 -7.96 -2.48
N LYS A 47 4.85 -7.71 -2.75
CA LYS A 47 4.36 -7.38 -4.10
C LYS A 47 4.81 -5.99 -4.58
N LEU A 48 4.91 -5.02 -3.67
CA LEU A 48 5.43 -3.68 -3.95
C LEU A 48 6.93 -3.71 -4.26
N LEU A 49 7.71 -4.48 -3.48
CA LEU A 49 9.16 -4.62 -3.65
C LEU A 49 9.57 -5.48 -4.84
N HIS A 50 8.74 -6.43 -5.26
CA HIS A 50 9.11 -7.39 -6.29
C HIS A 50 8.91 -6.81 -7.70
N GLU A 51 9.92 -6.85 -8.56
CA GLU A 51 9.86 -6.27 -9.91
C GLU A 51 8.89 -6.97 -10.87
N ARG A 52 8.48 -8.21 -10.54
CA ARG A 52 7.54 -8.95 -11.38
C ARG A 52 6.17 -8.31 -11.40
N GLU A 53 5.51 -8.45 -12.55
CA GLU A 53 4.13 -8.06 -12.71
C GLU A 53 3.24 -8.88 -11.78
N ASP A 54 2.41 -8.18 -11.02
CA ASP A 54 1.44 -8.80 -10.13
C ASP A 54 0.25 -9.33 -10.95
N LYS A 55 -0.16 -10.58 -10.71
CA LYS A 55 -1.30 -11.22 -11.40
C LYS A 55 -2.52 -11.40 -10.49
N SER A 56 -2.49 -10.80 -9.29
CA SER A 56 -3.59 -10.89 -8.35
C SER A 56 -4.63 -9.81 -8.61
N GLU A 57 -5.81 -9.96 -8.01
CA GLU A 57 -6.93 -9.03 -8.15
C GLU A 57 -6.59 -7.59 -7.70
N ILE A 58 -5.51 -7.42 -6.92
CA ILE A 58 -5.00 -6.12 -6.45
C ILE A 58 -3.90 -5.52 -7.34
N VAL A 59 -3.66 -6.04 -8.54
CA VAL A 59 -2.58 -5.58 -9.45
C VAL A 59 -2.61 -4.07 -9.70
N ALA A 60 -3.80 -3.48 -9.83
CA ALA A 60 -3.96 -2.04 -10.02
C ALA A 60 -3.39 -1.26 -8.82
N LEU A 61 -3.77 -1.67 -7.61
CA LEU A 61 -3.26 -1.08 -6.36
C LEU A 61 -1.74 -1.25 -6.23
N ILE A 62 -1.21 -2.43 -6.57
CA ILE A 62 0.25 -2.67 -6.54
C ILE A 62 0.99 -1.77 -7.55
N ARG A 63 0.42 -1.54 -8.74
CA ARG A 63 1.00 -0.62 -9.72
C ARG A 63 1.01 0.83 -9.21
N ASP A 64 -0.09 1.27 -8.60
CA ASP A 64 -0.19 2.61 -8.02
C ASP A 64 0.83 2.80 -6.89
N GLY A 65 0.90 1.84 -5.96
CA GLY A 65 1.89 1.87 -4.87
C GLY A 65 3.34 1.88 -5.38
N LYS A 66 3.66 1.12 -6.43
CA LYS A 66 4.99 1.17 -7.08
C LYS A 66 5.27 2.52 -7.73
N CYS A 67 4.27 3.14 -8.35
CA CYS A 67 4.42 4.45 -8.97
C CYS A 67 4.69 5.54 -7.90
N LEU A 68 3.97 5.48 -6.78
CA LEU A 68 4.17 6.37 -5.64
C LEU A 68 5.52 6.14 -4.95
N GLY A 69 5.91 4.87 -4.74
CA GLY A 69 7.19 4.52 -4.12
C GLY A 69 8.42 5.06 -4.86
N LYS A 70 8.33 5.26 -6.19
CA LYS A 70 9.40 5.88 -6.99
C LYS A 70 9.63 7.36 -6.70
N GLN A 71 8.69 8.02 -6.01
CA GLN A 71 8.81 9.43 -5.67
C GLN A 71 9.62 9.66 -4.39
N PHE A 72 9.87 8.61 -3.60
CA PHE A 72 10.75 8.67 -2.43
C PHE A 72 12.21 8.48 -2.84
N CYS A 73 13.12 9.17 -2.15
CA CYS A 73 14.55 8.87 -2.22
C CYS A 73 14.84 7.48 -1.64
N THR A 74 14.19 7.16 -0.52
CA THR A 74 14.27 5.85 0.12
C THR A 74 12.90 5.43 0.65
N CYS A 75 12.41 4.27 0.19
CA CYS A 75 11.19 3.65 0.71
C CYS A 75 11.55 2.27 1.28
N ILE A 76 11.49 2.12 2.59
CA ILE A 76 11.79 0.86 3.27
C ILE A 76 10.49 0.25 3.77
N PHE A 77 10.20 -0.97 3.31
CA PHE A 77 9.10 -1.76 3.85
C PHE A 77 9.67 -2.79 4.83
N LYS A 78 9.21 -2.78 6.09
CA LYS A 78 9.62 -3.74 7.14
C LYS A 78 8.46 -4.49 7.76
#